data_AF-A0A2W0ACN5-F1
#
_entry.id   AF-A0A2W0ACN5-F1
#
_cell.length_a   1.000
_cell.length_b   1.000
_cell.length_c   1.000
_cell.angle_alpha   90.00
_cell.angle_beta   90.00
_cell.angle_gamma   90.00
#
_symmetry.space_group_name_H-M   'P 1'
#
loop_
_entity.id
_entity.type
_entity.pdbx_description
1 polymer ?
#
loop_
_entity_poly.entity_id
_entity_poly.type
_entity_poly.pdbx_seq_one_letter_code
_entity_poly.pdbx_strand_id
1 'polypeptide(L)'
;MTGLVNSPVSAINPVAADTSLCTVCTPSPLPAALIQVDGLTAAGGLGNLSYFGHHYNSFQANDDLFLTKSNHALRFGFAFERLQYNVLSKVRGNGNFVFTTLNGSTASGIENFLTNKPASVLLLSPSIRKESQSRDSLFGVYVQDDWRVRPRFTVNLGLRYEMLANPTEANNGFGFLSNF
;
A
#
# COMPACT_ATOMS: atom_id res chain seq x y z
N MET A 1 12.59 -5.61 2.80
CA MET A 1 12.74 -4.45 1.88
C MET A 1 12.00 -3.26 2.47
N THR A 2 12.59 -2.07 2.38
CA THR A 2 11.95 -0.82 2.79
C THR A 2 11.92 0.16 1.63
N GLY A 3 10.79 0.84 1.42
CA GLY A 3 10.62 1.81 0.34
C GLY A 3 9.91 3.05 0.84
N LEU A 4 10.43 4.24 0.51
CA LEU A 4 9.81 5.51 0.86
C LEU A 4 9.41 6.25 -0.42
N VAL A 5 8.19 6.74 -0.48
CA VAL A 5 7.65 7.54 -1.59
C VAL A 5 7.36 8.94 -1.08
N ASN A 6 7.83 9.95 -1.82
CA ASN A 6 7.65 11.38 -1.50
C ASN A 6 8.14 11.77 -0.09
N SER A 7 9.25 11.16 0.36
CA SER A 7 9.88 11.56 1.61
C SER A 7 10.52 12.94 1.44
N PRO A 8 10.04 13.99 2.14
CA PRO A 8 10.58 15.33 1.98
C PRO A 8 12.01 15.39 2.54
N VAL A 9 12.96 15.83 1.72
CA VAL A 9 14.38 15.93 2.13
C VAL A 9 14.70 17.33 2.65
N SER A 10 14.34 18.36 1.88
CA SER A 10 14.59 19.76 2.24
C SER A 10 13.75 20.71 1.40
N ALA A 11 13.48 21.91 1.92
CA ALA A 11 12.85 22.97 1.16
C ALA A 11 13.90 23.85 0.47
N ILE A 12 13.74 24.11 -0.84
CA ILE A 12 14.57 25.08 -1.57
C ILE A 12 14.22 26.51 -1.13
N ASN A 13 12.92 26.79 -0.94
CA ASN A 13 12.44 28.04 -0.36
C ASN A 13 12.19 27.83 1.15
N PRO A 14 12.87 28.57 2.04
CA PRO A 14 12.69 28.43 3.49
C PRO A 14 11.24 28.57 3.96
N VAL A 15 10.44 29.42 3.30
CA VAL A 15 9.01 29.62 3.62
C VAL A 15 8.21 28.32 3.48
N ALA A 16 8.61 27.43 2.57
CA ALA A 16 7.92 26.15 2.40
C ALA A 16 8.16 25.20 3.58
N ALA A 17 9.21 25.38 4.39
CA ALA A 17 9.44 24.61 5.61
C ALA A 17 8.90 25.31 6.88
N ASP A 18 8.34 26.51 6.73
CA ASP A 18 7.85 27.29 7.87
C ASP A 18 6.60 26.64 8.48
N THR A 19 6.71 26.28 9.75
CA THR A 19 5.66 25.61 10.51
C THR A 19 4.70 26.58 11.17
N SER A 20 4.98 27.90 11.21
CA SER A 20 4.01 28.89 11.68
C SER A 20 2.84 29.07 10.71
N LEU A 21 3.00 28.62 9.46
CA LEU A 21 1.96 28.60 8.42
C LEU A 21 1.09 27.33 8.48
N CYS A 22 1.17 26.57 9.57
CA CYS A 22 0.40 25.34 9.76
C CYS A 22 -1.12 25.60 9.68
N THR A 23 -1.82 24.74 8.93
CA THR A 23 -3.29 24.74 8.94
C THR A 23 -3.86 23.89 10.09
N VAL A 24 -3.13 22.84 10.48
CA VAL A 24 -3.40 22.05 11.69
C VAL A 24 -2.09 21.94 12.46
N CYS A 25 -1.99 22.67 13.57
CA CYS A 25 -0.75 22.82 14.32
C CYS A 25 -0.57 21.78 15.44
N THR A 26 -1.63 20.99 15.72
CA THR A 26 -1.66 20.00 16.81
C THR A 26 -1.82 18.58 16.27
N PRO A 27 -1.14 17.57 16.86
CA PRO A 27 -0.22 17.64 18.00
C PRO A 27 1.20 18.09 17.61
N SER A 28 1.54 18.12 16.32
CA SER A 28 2.81 18.64 15.81
C SER A 28 2.51 19.53 14.61
N PRO A 29 3.06 20.76 14.56
CA PRO A 29 2.82 21.65 13.44
C PRO A 29 3.53 21.13 12.19
N LEU A 30 2.79 21.09 11.09
CA LEU A 30 3.31 20.78 9.76
C LEU A 30 3.39 22.07 8.94
N PRO A 31 4.27 22.16 7.93
CA PRO A 31 4.31 23.30 7.03
C PRO A 31 2.97 23.53 6.31
N ALA A 32 2.84 24.65 5.60
CA ALA A 32 1.60 25.06 4.94
C ALA A 32 0.90 23.95 4.13
N ALA A 33 -0.45 23.97 4.15
CA ALA A 33 -1.28 23.15 3.29
C ALA A 33 -1.05 23.46 1.80
N LEU A 34 -1.51 22.57 0.93
CA LEU A 34 -1.59 22.85 -0.50
C LEU A 34 -2.78 23.75 -0.75
N ILE A 35 -2.54 24.82 -1.50
CA ILE A 35 -3.55 25.75 -1.95
C ILE A 35 -3.60 25.62 -3.47
N GLN A 36 -4.75 25.19 -3.96
CA GLN A 36 -5.05 25.09 -5.39
C GLN A 36 -6.12 26.11 -5.71
N VAL A 37 -5.80 27.07 -6.58
CA VAL A 37 -6.76 28.07 -7.06
C VAL A 37 -6.85 27.91 -8.57
N ASP A 38 -8.08 27.82 -9.10
CA ASP A 38 -8.30 27.72 -10.53
C ASP A 38 -7.63 28.89 -11.28
N GLY A 39 -6.90 28.57 -12.35
CA GLY A 39 -6.08 29.55 -13.10
C GLY A 39 -4.74 29.96 -12.47
N LEU A 40 -4.37 29.48 -11.28
CA LEU A 40 -3.08 29.74 -10.64
C LEU A 40 -2.25 28.46 -10.45
N THR A 41 -0.93 28.63 -10.36
CA THR A 41 -0.04 27.54 -9.94
C THR A 41 -0.26 27.22 -8.47
N ALA A 42 -0.41 25.93 -8.15
CA ALA A 42 -0.60 25.50 -6.77
C ALA A 42 0.65 25.76 -5.92
N ALA A 43 0.45 26.16 -4.66
CA ALA A 43 1.51 26.40 -3.70
C ALA A 43 1.27 25.58 -2.44
N GLY A 44 2.34 25.01 -1.86
CA GLY A 44 2.23 24.22 -0.64
C GLY A 44 3.56 24.07 0.08
N GLY A 45 3.50 23.72 1.36
CA GLY A 45 4.67 23.49 2.18
C GLY A 45 5.39 22.17 1.87
N LEU A 46 6.60 22.04 2.41
CA LEU A 46 7.40 20.84 2.38
C LEU A 46 6.61 19.66 2.97
N GLY A 47 6.68 18.50 2.31
CA GLY A 47 5.96 17.30 2.75
C GLY A 47 4.46 17.30 2.46
N ASN A 48 3.96 18.23 1.65
CA ASN A 48 2.54 18.26 1.29
C ASN A 48 2.08 17.05 0.44
N LEU A 49 2.96 16.52 -0.41
CA LEU A 49 2.66 15.35 -1.21
C LEU A 49 2.32 14.15 -0.30
N SER A 50 1.44 13.27 -0.79
CA SER A 50 1.13 12.05 -0.07
C SER A 50 2.39 11.21 0.08
N TYR A 51 2.76 10.95 1.33
CA TYR A 51 3.91 10.14 1.70
C TYR A 51 3.47 8.71 1.98
N PHE A 52 4.27 7.76 1.49
CA PHE A 52 4.08 6.34 1.77
C PHE A 52 5.38 5.71 2.26
N GLY A 53 5.32 5.05 3.42
CA GLY A 53 6.40 4.23 3.95
C GLY A 53 6.02 2.76 3.85
N HIS A 54 6.83 1.98 3.15
CA HIS A 54 6.60 0.57 2.88
C HIS A 54 7.65 -0.27 3.60
N HIS A 55 7.21 -1.25 4.37
CA HIS A 55 8.06 -2.26 4.99
C HIS A 55 7.53 -3.64 4.61
N TYR A 56 8.32 -4.39 3.86
CA TYR A 56 7.95 -5.70 3.35
C TYR A 56 8.96 -6.77 3.76
N ASN A 57 8.50 -7.82 4.41
CA ASN A 57 9.28 -9.02 4.71
C ASN A 57 8.61 -10.23 4.08
N SER A 58 9.41 -11.08 3.46
CA SER A 58 8.99 -12.40 2.98
C SER A 58 9.90 -13.44 3.63
N PHE A 59 9.29 -14.44 4.26
CA PHE A 59 9.98 -15.58 4.84
C PHE A 59 9.51 -16.82 4.09
N GLN A 60 10.43 -17.50 3.43
CA GLN A 60 10.12 -18.64 2.57
C GLN A 60 10.82 -19.90 3.09
N ALA A 61 10.11 -21.02 3.05
CA ALA A 61 10.62 -22.35 3.33
C ALA A 61 10.05 -23.32 2.32
N ASN A 62 10.91 -23.99 1.56
CA ASN A 62 10.52 -24.93 0.52
C ASN A 62 11.46 -26.14 0.56
N ASP A 63 10.97 -27.30 0.15
CA ASP A 63 11.79 -28.51 0.00
C ASP A 63 11.20 -29.42 -1.08
N ASP A 64 12.06 -30.27 -1.63
CA ASP A 64 11.73 -31.22 -2.67
C ASP A 64 12.31 -32.60 -2.34
N LEU A 65 11.46 -33.63 -2.40
CA LEU A 65 11.83 -35.01 -2.17
C LEU A 65 11.70 -35.83 -3.44
N PHE A 66 12.73 -36.61 -3.74
CA PHE A 66 12.79 -37.48 -4.90
C PHE A 66 12.84 -38.93 -4.44
N LEU A 67 11.94 -39.76 -4.99
CA LEU A 67 11.90 -41.18 -4.70
C LEU A 67 11.76 -41.97 -6.00
N THR A 68 12.81 -42.69 -6.37
CA THR A 68 12.74 -43.68 -7.43
C THR A 68 12.51 -45.05 -6.82
N LYS A 69 11.38 -45.67 -7.17
CA LYS A 69 11.04 -47.02 -6.70
C LYS A 69 10.44 -47.82 -7.85
N SER A 70 11.13 -48.90 -8.24
CA SER A 70 10.74 -49.75 -9.36
C SER A 70 10.58 -48.94 -10.66
N ASN A 71 9.39 -48.94 -11.24
CA ASN A 71 9.01 -48.30 -12.48
C ASN A 71 8.37 -46.91 -12.26
N HIS A 72 8.47 -46.36 -11.05
CA HIS A 72 8.01 -45.01 -10.70
C HIS A 72 9.20 -44.11 -10.34
N ALA A 73 9.18 -42.88 -10.83
CA ALA A 73 10.02 -41.80 -10.35
C ALA A 73 9.13 -40.69 -9.79
N LEU A 74 9.01 -40.69 -8.47
CA LEU A 74 8.15 -39.77 -7.73
C LEU A 74 8.93 -38.52 -7.34
N ARG A 75 8.26 -37.38 -7.43
CA ARG A 75 8.71 -36.09 -6.92
C ARG A 75 7.63 -35.51 -6.05
N PHE A 76 8.00 -35.08 -4.87
CA PHE A 76 7.14 -34.37 -3.94
C PHE A 76 7.78 -33.04 -3.67
N GLY A 77 6.99 -32.01 -3.44
CA GLY A 77 7.53 -30.80 -2.87
C GLY A 77 6.50 -30.04 -2.08
N PHE A 78 7.01 -29.23 -1.17
CA PHE A 78 6.23 -28.30 -0.38
C PHE A 78 6.82 -26.91 -0.50
N ALA A 79 5.95 -25.92 -0.33
CA ALA A 79 6.31 -24.53 -0.30
C ALA A 79 5.49 -23.81 0.76
N PHE A 80 6.15 -22.96 1.54
CA PHE A 80 5.51 -22.06 2.48
C PHE A 80 6.14 -20.69 2.38
N GLU A 81 5.30 -19.66 2.30
CA GLU A 81 5.74 -18.27 2.32
C GLU A 81 4.89 -17.47 3.29
N ARG A 82 5.55 -16.74 4.18
CA ARG A 82 4.93 -15.79 5.10
C ARG A 82 5.28 -14.37 4.69
N LEU A 83 4.25 -13.62 4.27
CA LEU A 83 4.37 -12.24 3.85
C LEU A 83 3.92 -11.29 4.95
N GLN A 84 4.76 -10.34 5.30
CA GLN A 84 4.43 -9.24 6.19
C GLN A 84 4.62 -7.94 5.43
N TYR A 85 3.53 -7.20 5.28
CA TYR A 85 3.56 -5.92 4.60
C TYR A 85 2.95 -4.85 5.48
N ASN A 86 3.76 -3.88 5.88
CA ASN A 86 3.31 -2.71 6.59
C ASN A 86 3.40 -1.50 5.67
N VAL A 87 2.31 -0.74 5.60
CA VAL A 87 2.25 0.51 4.83
C VAL A 87 1.74 1.64 5.70
N LEU A 88 2.58 2.66 5.85
CA LEU A 88 2.23 3.92 6.48
C LEU A 88 1.84 4.92 5.40
N SER A 89 0.55 5.24 5.32
CA SER A 89 0.01 6.20 4.36
C SER A 89 -0.27 7.54 5.04
N LYS A 90 0.46 8.58 4.64
CA LYS A 90 0.22 9.97 5.06
C LYS A 90 -0.27 10.77 3.85
N VAL A 91 -1.55 10.63 3.53
CA VAL A 91 -2.19 11.36 2.43
C VAL A 91 -2.32 12.83 2.82
N ARG A 92 -1.86 13.74 1.94
CA ARG A 92 -1.97 15.21 2.10
C ARG A 92 -1.77 15.66 3.54
N GLY A 93 -0.61 15.30 4.10
CA GLY A 93 -0.35 15.41 5.53
C GLY A 93 -0.57 16.81 6.10
N ASN A 94 -0.25 17.83 5.31
CA ASN A 94 -0.35 19.25 5.67
C ASN A 94 -1.73 19.86 5.38
N GLY A 95 -2.61 19.12 4.70
CA GLY A 95 -3.90 19.58 4.21
C GLY A 95 -3.90 19.96 2.73
N ASN A 96 -5.10 20.00 2.14
CA ASN A 96 -5.32 20.50 0.78
C ASN A 96 -6.60 21.33 0.72
N PHE A 97 -6.49 22.54 0.16
CA PHE A 97 -7.59 23.47 -0.06
C PHE A 97 -7.72 23.72 -1.56
N VAL A 98 -8.92 23.48 -2.08
CA VAL A 98 -9.22 23.70 -3.50
C VAL A 98 -10.22 24.82 -3.61
N PHE A 99 -9.84 25.88 -4.32
CA PHE A 99 -10.66 27.02 -4.66
C PHE A 99 -10.93 26.98 -6.16
N THR A 100 -12.15 26.61 -6.51
CA THR A 100 -12.62 26.58 -7.90
C THR A 100 -13.99 27.22 -7.99
N THR A 101 -14.44 27.50 -9.20
CA THR A 101 -15.81 27.95 -9.45
C THR A 101 -16.77 26.83 -9.06
N LEU A 102 -17.64 27.10 -8.09
CA LEU A 102 -18.65 26.15 -7.63
C LEU A 102 -19.78 26.02 -8.66
N ASN A 103 -20.36 24.83 -8.81
CA ASN A 103 -21.51 24.63 -9.68
C ASN A 103 -22.66 25.56 -9.29
N GLY A 104 -23.17 26.34 -10.25
CA GLY A 104 -24.22 27.32 -10.02
C GLY A 104 -23.75 28.65 -9.40
N SER A 105 -22.45 28.85 -9.21
CA SER A 105 -21.87 30.11 -8.73
C SER A 105 -21.33 30.94 -9.89
N THR A 106 -21.49 32.26 -9.81
CA THR A 106 -20.79 33.22 -10.68
C THR A 106 -19.41 33.60 -10.13
N ALA A 107 -19.13 33.26 -8.87
CA ALA A 107 -17.86 33.58 -8.22
C ALA A 107 -16.74 32.68 -8.75
N SER A 108 -15.66 33.32 -9.21
CA SER A 108 -14.48 32.65 -9.74
C SER A 108 -13.66 31.96 -8.64
N GLY A 109 -12.77 31.03 -9.02
CA GLY A 109 -11.83 30.40 -8.09
C GLY A 109 -10.98 31.40 -7.28
N ILE A 110 -10.55 32.50 -7.92
CA ILE A 110 -9.79 33.56 -7.24
C ILE A 110 -10.65 34.35 -6.24
N GLU A 111 -11.91 34.64 -6.57
CA GLU A 111 -12.84 35.29 -5.63
C GLU A 111 -13.11 34.41 -4.41
N ASN A 112 -13.31 33.10 -4.65
CA ASN A 112 -13.47 32.11 -3.60
C ASN A 112 -12.22 32.03 -2.71
N PHE A 113 -11.01 32.14 -3.28
CA PHE A 113 -9.77 32.21 -2.50
C PHE A 113 -9.68 33.48 -1.65
N LEU A 114 -9.91 34.65 -2.24
CA LEU A 114 -9.84 35.94 -1.53
C LEU A 114 -10.89 36.08 -0.44
N THR A 115 -12.03 35.39 -0.57
CA THR A 115 -13.11 35.36 0.43
C THR A 115 -13.05 34.13 1.36
N ASN A 116 -12.01 33.30 1.27
CA ASN A 116 -11.81 32.08 2.05
C ASN A 116 -13.00 31.09 1.99
N LYS A 117 -13.53 30.87 0.79
CA LYS A 117 -14.62 29.93 0.48
C LYS A 117 -14.10 28.75 -0.37
N PRO A 118 -13.36 27.79 0.21
CA PRO A 118 -12.87 26.64 -0.54
C PRO A 118 -14.03 25.77 -1.02
N ALA A 119 -13.90 25.26 -2.24
CA ALA A 119 -14.83 24.28 -2.80
C ALA A 119 -14.67 22.90 -2.17
N SER A 120 -13.45 22.55 -1.77
CA SER A 120 -13.19 21.36 -0.96
C SER A 120 -11.99 21.55 -0.06
N VAL A 121 -12.03 20.85 1.08
CA VAL A 121 -10.97 20.85 2.08
C VAL A 121 -10.69 19.40 2.48
N LEU A 122 -9.43 18.99 2.39
CA LEU A 122 -8.95 17.71 2.90
C LEU A 122 -8.00 17.97 4.06
N LEU A 123 -8.41 17.59 5.26
CA LEU A 123 -7.60 17.60 6.47
C LEU A 123 -7.62 16.19 7.06
N LEU A 124 -6.55 15.42 6.87
CA LEU A 124 -6.45 14.10 7.51
C LEU A 124 -6.06 14.25 8.98
N SER A 125 -7.01 13.96 9.87
CA SER A 125 -6.77 13.84 11.30
C SER A 125 -5.61 12.86 11.58
N PRO A 126 -4.66 13.23 12.46
CA PRO A 126 -3.62 12.31 12.92
C PRO A 126 -4.17 11.00 13.50
N SER A 127 -5.37 11.02 14.11
CA SER A 127 -6.00 9.82 14.72
C SER A 127 -6.45 8.77 13.70
N ILE A 128 -6.57 9.13 12.42
CA ILE A 128 -6.96 8.23 11.32
C ILE A 128 -5.73 7.66 10.61
N ARG A 129 -4.53 8.19 10.87
CA ARG A 129 -3.26 7.74 10.25
C ARG A 129 -2.74 6.49 10.94
N LYS A 130 -3.39 5.36 10.69
CA LYS A 130 -2.89 4.06 11.15
C LYS A 130 -2.10 3.40 10.02
N GLU A 131 -0.98 2.80 10.40
CA GLU A 131 -0.27 1.89 9.52
C GLU A 131 -1.16 0.67 9.26
N SER A 132 -1.28 0.27 7.99
CA SER A 132 -1.95 -0.97 7.62
C SER A 132 -0.92 -2.08 7.56
N GLN A 133 -1.09 -3.14 8.35
CA GLN A 133 -0.11 -4.19 8.53
C GLN A 133 -0.65 -5.55 8.06
N SER A 134 -0.66 -5.78 6.75
CA SER A 134 -1.12 -7.04 6.14
C SER A 134 -0.23 -8.22 6.48
N ARG A 135 -0.86 -9.37 6.67
CA ARG A 135 -0.26 -10.61 7.09
C ARG A 135 -0.86 -11.75 6.25
N ASP A 136 -0.10 -12.19 5.27
CA ASP A 136 -0.52 -13.24 4.35
C ASP A 136 0.37 -14.48 4.50
N SER A 137 -0.20 -15.64 4.26
CA SER A 137 0.52 -16.92 4.23
C SER A 137 0.12 -17.71 3.00
N LEU A 138 1.09 -18.16 2.22
CA LEU A 138 0.91 -19.01 1.07
C LEU A 138 1.43 -20.41 1.41
N PHE A 139 0.64 -21.43 1.10
CA PHE A 139 1.00 -22.82 1.23
C PHE A 139 0.85 -23.53 -0.11
N GLY A 140 1.83 -24.35 -0.48
CA GLY A 140 1.80 -25.14 -1.69
C GLY A 140 2.35 -26.53 -1.45
N VAL A 141 1.73 -27.54 -2.05
CA VAL A 141 2.25 -28.92 -2.09
C VAL A 141 2.02 -29.51 -3.46
N TYR A 142 2.93 -30.37 -3.90
CA TYR A 142 2.76 -31.10 -5.16
C TYR A 142 3.29 -32.53 -5.08
N VAL A 143 2.76 -33.35 -5.96
CA VAL A 143 3.25 -34.69 -6.27
C VAL A 143 3.29 -34.88 -7.78
N GLN A 144 4.37 -35.45 -8.28
CA GLN A 144 4.54 -35.84 -9.69
C GLN A 144 5.08 -37.27 -9.75
N ASP A 145 4.63 -38.03 -10.74
CA ASP A 145 5.06 -39.40 -11.00
C ASP A 145 5.36 -39.59 -12.49
N ASP A 146 6.59 -39.97 -12.80
CA ASP A 146 6.95 -40.51 -14.11
C ASP A 146 6.87 -42.04 -14.05
N TRP A 147 5.74 -42.58 -14.48
CA TRP A 147 5.43 -44.01 -14.37
C TRP A 147 5.69 -44.75 -15.68
N ARG A 148 6.70 -45.64 -15.69
CA ARG A 148 7.00 -46.52 -16.81
C ARG A 148 6.10 -47.77 -16.81
N VAL A 149 4.90 -47.61 -17.37
CA VAL A 149 3.91 -48.70 -17.47
C VAL A 149 4.44 -49.87 -18.33
N ARG A 150 5.17 -49.59 -19.42
CA ARG A 150 5.81 -50.60 -20.30
C ARG A 150 7.18 -50.11 -20.76
N PRO A 151 8.09 -50.98 -21.28
CA PRO A 151 9.42 -50.56 -21.71
C PRO A 151 9.46 -49.42 -22.75
N ARG A 152 8.37 -49.20 -23.50
CA ARG A 152 8.26 -48.12 -24.50
C ARG A 152 7.08 -47.18 -24.23
N PHE A 153 6.52 -47.19 -23.01
CA PHE A 153 5.39 -46.35 -22.65
C PHE A 153 5.52 -45.86 -21.20
N THR A 154 5.64 -44.55 -21.05
CA THR A 154 5.70 -43.84 -19.77
C THR A 154 4.54 -42.86 -19.71
N VAL A 155 3.92 -42.76 -18.54
CA VAL A 155 2.85 -41.82 -18.24
C VAL A 155 3.38 -40.86 -17.18
N ASN A 156 3.23 -39.56 -17.41
CA ASN A 156 3.61 -38.53 -16.46
C ASN A 156 2.34 -37.94 -15.84
N LEU A 157 2.22 -38.06 -14.52
CA LEU A 157 1.06 -37.58 -13.76
C LEU A 157 1.54 -36.53 -12.76
N GLY A 158 0.76 -35.51 -12.53
CA GLY A 158 1.09 -34.48 -11.55
C GLY A 158 -0.15 -33.84 -10.96
N LEU A 159 -0.09 -33.57 -9.66
CA LEU A 159 -1.09 -32.80 -8.93
C LEU A 159 -0.38 -31.75 -8.07
N ARG A 160 -0.88 -30.52 -8.09
CA ARG A 160 -0.42 -29.43 -7.24
C ARG A 160 -1.62 -28.78 -6.58
N TYR A 161 -1.48 -28.50 -5.28
CA TYR A 161 -2.43 -27.74 -4.50
C TYR A 161 -1.73 -26.52 -3.94
N GLU A 162 -2.38 -25.36 -4.09
CA GLU A 162 -1.92 -24.10 -3.52
C GLU A 162 -3.08 -23.42 -2.80
N MET A 163 -2.79 -22.83 -1.66
CA MET A 163 -3.76 -22.12 -0.84
C MET A 163 -3.13 -20.85 -0.30
N LEU A 164 -3.80 -19.72 -0.54
CA LEU A 164 -3.56 -18.49 0.20
C LEU A 164 -4.46 -18.51 1.44
N ALA A 165 -3.87 -18.45 2.63
CA ALA A 165 -4.65 -18.29 3.86
C ALA A 165 -5.38 -16.95 3.85
N ASN A 166 -6.49 -16.86 4.59
CA ASN A 166 -7.17 -15.60 4.77
C ASN A 166 -6.17 -14.54 5.26
N PRO A 167 -6.10 -13.37 4.60
CA PRO A 167 -5.26 -12.28 5.06
C PRO A 167 -5.60 -11.96 6.51
N THR A 168 -4.65 -11.41 7.24
CA THR A 168 -4.93 -10.81 8.56
C THR A 168 -4.26 -9.45 8.63
N GLU A 169 -4.67 -8.63 9.59
CA GLU A 169 -4.01 -7.36 9.88
C GLU A 169 -3.48 -7.45 11.32
N ALA A 170 -2.24 -7.02 11.55
CA ALA A 170 -1.58 -7.25 12.83
C ALA A 170 -2.27 -6.56 14.02
N ASN A 171 -3.06 -5.50 13.79
CA ASN A 171 -3.85 -4.77 14.77
C ASN A 171 -5.38 -4.97 14.57
N ASN A 172 -5.79 -6.05 13.87
CA ASN A 172 -7.19 -6.36 13.54
C ASN A 172 -7.92 -5.24 12.78
N GLY A 173 -7.22 -4.47 11.95
CA GLY A 173 -7.77 -3.39 11.14
C GLY A 173 -8.53 -3.83 9.88
N PHE A 174 -8.44 -5.10 9.48
CA PHE A 174 -9.18 -5.63 8.33
C PHE A 174 -10.55 -6.19 8.75
N GLY A 175 -11.61 -5.74 8.07
CA GLY A 175 -12.91 -6.39 8.09
C GLY A 175 -12.98 -7.41 6.97
N PHE A 176 -13.16 -8.69 7.30
CA PHE A 176 -13.37 -9.75 6.31
C PHE A 176 -14.86 -10.00 6.13
N LEU A 177 -15.31 -10.00 4.88
CA LEU A 177 -16.60 -10.60 4.52
C LEU A 177 -16.36 -12.10 4.43
N SER A 178 -16.73 -12.84 5.47
CA SER A 178 -16.43 -14.27 5.59
C SER A 178 -17.51 -15.20 5.03
N ASN A 179 -18.51 -14.68 4.29
CA ASN A 179 -19.63 -15.48 3.77
C ASN A 179 -19.97 -15.11 2.32
N PHE A 180 -19.79 -16.08 1.42
CA PHE A 180 -20.50 -16.21 0.15
C PHE A 180 -21.08 -17.62 0.09
#